data_AF-A0AAP2ML13-F1
#
_entry.id   AF-A0AAP2ML13-F1
#
_cell.length_a   1.000
_cell.length_b   1.000
_cell.length_c   1.000
_cell.angle_alpha   90.00
_cell.angle_beta   90.00
_cell.angle_gamma   90.00
#
_symmetry.space_group_name_H-M   'P 1'
#
loop_
_entity.id
_entity.type
_entity.pdbx_description
1 polymer ?
#
loop_
_entity_poly.entity_id
_entity_poly.type
_entity_poly.pdbx_seq_one_letter_code
_entity_poly.pdbx_strand_id
1 'polypeptide(L)'
;MSLSELLGDLAGLISLATTDAPDEYPDWLPTTYDIHKSEIQTLWTRVRPHLRNNEEEERVQRQLEAMFGAFEAGNKELGRKIAWDLWNLPITSLK
;
A
#
# COMPACT_ATOMS: atom_id res chain seq x y z
N MET A 1 12.23 -5.22 13.66
CA MET A 1 11.42 -5.89 12.64
C MET A 1 12.34 -6.39 11.55
N SER A 2 12.15 -7.63 11.14
CA SER A 2 12.76 -8.24 9.97
C SER A 2 12.07 -7.73 8.69
N LEU A 3 12.74 -7.90 7.54
CA LEU A 3 12.16 -7.58 6.23
C LEU A 3 10.84 -8.32 6.00
N SER A 4 10.77 -9.60 6.39
CA SER A 4 9.55 -10.41 6.25
C SER A 4 8.37 -9.86 7.05
N GLU A 5 8.61 -9.35 8.27
CA GLU A 5 7.57 -8.70 9.07
C GLU A 5 7.10 -7.40 8.40
N LEU A 6 8.04 -6.56 7.93
CA LEU A 6 7.70 -5.31 7.24
C LEU A 6 6.88 -5.55 5.96
N LEU A 7 7.23 -6.58 5.18
CA LEU A 7 6.49 -6.97 3.98
C LEU A 7 5.12 -7.54 4.32
N GLY A 8 5.01 -8.30 5.41
CA GLY A 8 3.74 -8.83 5.91
C GLY A 8 2.79 -7.71 6.35
N ASP A 9 3.29 -6.75 7.11
CA ASP A 9 2.51 -5.58 7.55
C ASP A 9 2.09 -4.71 6.36
N LEU A 10 3.00 -4.48 5.41
CA LEU A 10 2.69 -3.72 4.20
C LEU A 10 1.60 -4.41 3.37
N ALA A 11 1.69 -5.73 3.18
CA ALA A 11 0.66 -6.49 2.47
C ALA A 11 -0.69 -6.46 3.21
N GLY A 12 -0.68 -6.49 4.55
CA GLY A 12 -1.87 -6.33 5.37
C GLY A 12 -2.55 -4.98 5.17
N LEU A 13 -1.77 -3.89 5.16
CA LEU A 13 -2.32 -2.55 4.91
C LEU A 13 -2.83 -2.38 3.47
N ILE A 14 -2.12 -2.93 2.48
CA ILE A 14 -2.58 -2.92 1.08
C ILE A 14 -3.88 -3.72 0.93
N SER A 15 -4.02 -4.85 1.64
CA SER A 15 -5.25 -5.65 1.63
C SER A 15 -6.47 -4.82 2.08
N LEU A 16 -6.33 -3.95 3.08
CA LEU A 16 -7.41 -3.07 3.51
C LEU A 16 -7.78 -2.06 2.42
N ALA A 17 -6.79 -1.53 1.70
CA ALA A 17 -7.02 -0.62 0.56
C ALA A 17 -7.75 -1.30 -0.62
N THR A 18 -7.85 -2.63 -0.66
CA THR A 18 -8.65 -3.34 -1.67
C THR A 18 -10.15 -3.26 -1.41
N THR A 19 -10.56 -3.10 -0.15
CA THR A 19 -11.96 -3.05 0.26
C THR A 19 -12.38 -1.61 0.55
N ASP A 20 -11.54 -0.86 1.25
CA ASP A 20 -11.93 0.41 1.89
C ASP A 20 -11.34 1.59 1.11
N ALA A 21 -12.20 2.39 0.50
CA ALA A 21 -11.86 3.67 -0.12
C ALA A 21 -11.81 4.79 0.94
N PRO A 22 -11.21 5.96 0.64
CA PRO A 22 -10.97 7.02 1.64
C PRO A 22 -12.18 7.46 2.45
N ASP A 23 -13.34 7.55 1.81
CA ASP A 23 -14.60 7.99 2.40
C ASP A 23 -15.44 6.86 3.02
N GLU A 24 -14.92 5.63 2.98
CA GLU A 24 -15.52 4.46 3.62
C GLU A 24 -14.86 4.16 4.98
N TYR A 25 -13.80 4.92 5.33
CA TYR A 25 -13.22 4.88 6.67
C TYR A 25 -14.26 5.37 7.69
N PRO A 26 -14.60 4.56 8.69
CA PRO A 26 -15.56 4.98 9.70
C PRO A 26 -15.01 6.14 10.53
N ASP A 27 -15.75 7.25 10.60
CA ASP A 27 -15.36 8.44 11.36
C ASP A 27 -15.15 8.21 12.87
N TRP A 28 -15.70 7.11 13.40
CA TRP A 28 -15.59 6.73 14.81
C TRP A 28 -14.36 5.87 15.12
N LEU A 29 -13.61 5.45 14.10
CA LEU A 29 -12.33 4.76 14.28
C LEU A 29 -11.18 5.77 14.38
N PRO A 30 -10.15 5.47 15.19
CA PRO A 30 -8.96 6.31 15.27
C PRO A 30 -8.12 6.27 14.00
N THR A 31 -8.32 5.28 13.12
CA THR A 31 -7.64 5.15 11.84
C THR A 31 -8.46 5.85 10.76
N THR A 32 -7.90 6.92 10.20
CA THR A 32 -8.43 7.60 9.01
C THR A 32 -7.67 7.16 7.76
N TYR A 33 -8.18 7.50 6.57
CA TYR A 33 -7.45 7.30 5.32
C TYR A 33 -6.05 7.94 5.35
N ASP A 34 -5.92 9.15 5.90
CA ASP A 34 -4.62 9.83 6.00
C ASP A 34 -3.62 9.07 6.89
N ILE A 35 -4.10 8.52 8.00
CA ILE A 35 -3.28 7.68 8.89
C ILE A 35 -2.86 6.41 8.16
N HIS A 36 -3.81 5.72 7.51
CA HIS A 36 -3.54 4.49 6.78
C HIS A 36 -2.55 4.69 5.62
N LYS A 37 -2.74 5.76 4.83
CA LYS A 37 -1.81 6.17 3.77
C LYS A 37 -0.42 6.42 4.33
N SER A 38 -0.32 7.18 5.42
CA SER A 38 0.96 7.48 6.08
C SER A 38 1.67 6.22 6.59
N GLU A 39 0.92 5.26 7.14
CA GLU A 39 1.46 3.97 7.58
C GLU A 39 2.03 3.15 6.41
N ILE A 40 1.29 3.06 5.29
CA ILE A 40 1.77 2.38 4.07
C ILE A 40 3.07 3.04 3.58
N GLN A 41 3.12 4.37 3.49
CA GLN A 41 4.31 5.11 3.05
C GLN A 41 5.50 4.91 3.99
N THR A 42 5.23 4.87 5.30
CA THR A 42 6.26 4.62 6.32
C THR A 42 6.83 3.21 6.21
N LEU A 43 5.99 2.20 6.07
CA LEU A 43 6.42 0.81 5.86
C LEU A 43 7.19 0.66 4.56
N TRP A 44 6.71 1.25 3.47
CA TRP A 44 7.41 1.22 2.19
C TRP A 44 8.80 1.84 2.27
N THR A 45 8.96 2.98 2.94
CA THR A 45 10.27 3.63 3.16
C THR A 45 11.24 2.73 3.93
N ARG A 46 10.72 1.87 4.82
CA ARG A 46 11.52 0.87 5.56
C ARG A 46 11.84 -0.37 4.74
N VAL A 47 10.92 -0.84 3.89
CA VAL A 47 11.10 -2.01 3.02
C VAL A 47 12.08 -1.70 1.88
N ARG A 48 11.89 -0.58 1.21
CA ARG A 48 12.63 -0.14 0.01
C ARG A 48 14.16 -0.36 0.08
N PRO A 49 14.90 0.11 1.10
CA PRO A 49 16.36 -0.04 1.15
C PRO A 49 16.85 -1.48 1.27
N HIS A 50 15.97 -2.43 1.57
CA HIS A 50 16.30 -3.86 1.68
C HIS A 50 16.01 -4.64 0.39
N LEU A 51 15.40 -4.00 -0.61
CA LEU A 51 15.16 -4.61 -1.91
C LEU A 51 16.47 -4.65 -2.71
N ARG A 52 16.75 -5.81 -3.33
CA ARG A 52 17.95 -5.98 -4.17
C ARG A 52 17.76 -5.50 -5.60
N ASN A 53 16.51 -5.26 -6.01
CA ASN A 53 16.12 -5.00 -7.38
C ASN A 53 15.44 -3.64 -7.52
N ASN A 54 16.13 -2.71 -8.18
CA ASN A 54 15.63 -1.36 -8.42
C ASN A 54 14.37 -1.35 -9.31
N GLU A 55 14.21 -2.31 -10.22
CA GLU A 55 13.03 -2.34 -11.09
C GLU A 55 11.75 -2.70 -10.30
N GLU A 56 11.88 -3.63 -9.34
CA GLU A 56 10.76 -4.02 -8.47
C GLU A 56 10.42 -2.90 -7.49
N GLU A 57 11.44 -2.25 -6.94
CA GLU A 57 11.29 -1.03 -6.14
C GLU A 57 10.49 0.04 -6.90
N GLU A 58 10.94 0.42 -8.11
CA GLU A 58 10.29 1.44 -8.92
C GLU A 58 8.87 1.04 -9.33
N ARG A 59 8.63 -0.26 -9.55
CA ARG A 59 7.29 -0.77 -9.87
C ARG A 59 6.34 -0.59 -8.70
N VAL A 60 6.73 -1.01 -7.50
CA VAL A 60 5.88 -0.89 -6.31
C VAL A 60 5.67 0.59 -5.94
N GLN A 61 6.72 1.42 -5.99
CA GLN A 61 6.60 2.86 -5.76
C GLN A 61 5.54 3.49 -6.69
N ARG A 62 5.64 3.24 -8.01
CA ARG A 62 4.69 3.78 -8.99
C ARG A 62 3.27 3.29 -8.76
N GLN A 63 3.09 2.03 -8.38
CA GLN A 63 1.76 1.49 -8.10
C GLN A 63 1.16 2.09 -6.83
N LEU A 64 1.96 2.29 -5.77
CA LEU A 64 1.51 2.98 -4.55
C LEU A 64 1.08 4.41 -4.87
N GLU A 65 1.88 5.15 -5.63
CA GLU A 65 1.54 6.51 -6.08
C GLU A 65 0.26 6.54 -6.92
N ALA A 66 0.10 5.60 -7.85
CA ALA A 66 -1.10 5.49 -8.68
C ALA A 66 -2.34 5.13 -7.86
N MET A 67 -2.21 4.25 -6.87
CA MET A 67 -3.30 3.88 -5.95
C MET A 67 -3.77 5.10 -5.16
N PHE A 68 -2.85 5.81 -4.51
CA PHE A 68 -3.18 7.01 -3.73
C PHE A 68 -3.74 8.12 -4.61
N GLY A 69 -3.15 8.35 -5.79
CA GLY A 69 -3.65 9.35 -6.74
C GLY A 69 -5.06 9.04 -7.24
N ALA A 70 -5.40 7.77 -7.46
CA ALA A 70 -6.76 7.36 -7.82
C ALA A 70 -7.76 7.64 -6.69
N PHE A 71 -7.39 7.32 -5.46
CA PHE A 71 -8.21 7.59 -4.28
C PHE A 71 -8.40 9.10 -4.03
N GLU A 72 -7.35 9.90 -4.15
CA GLU A 72 -7.40 11.37 -4.02
C GLU A 72 -8.23 12.03 -5.13
N ALA A 73 -8.25 11.43 -6.32
CA ALA A 73 -9.13 11.86 -7.41
C ALA A 73 -10.59 11.40 -7.25
N GLY A 74 -10.92 10.68 -6.17
CA GLY A 74 -12.25 10.11 -5.94
C GLY A 74 -12.57 8.86 -6.78
N ASN A 75 -11.61 8.32 -7.53
CA ASN A 75 -11.79 7.13 -8.35
C ASN A 75 -11.51 5.85 -7.54
N LYS A 76 -12.51 5.45 -6.74
CA LYS A 76 -12.42 4.31 -5.83
C LYS A 76 -12.18 2.97 -6.54
N GLU A 77 -12.86 2.75 -7.67
CA GLU A 77 -12.71 1.49 -8.43
C GLU A 77 -11.29 1.32 -8.94
N LEU A 78 -10.69 2.40 -9.46
CA LEU A 78 -9.31 2.38 -9.91
C LEU A 78 -8.34 2.19 -8.73
N GLY A 79 -8.55 2.89 -7.62
CA GLY A 79 -7.73 2.73 -6.41
C GLY A 79 -7.74 1.29 -5.90
N ARG A 80 -8.92 0.68 -5.74
CA ARG A 80 -9.07 -0.73 -5.33
C ARG A 80 -8.45 -1.70 -6.31
N LYS A 81 -8.60 -1.46 -7.62
CA LYS A 81 -7.98 -2.30 -8.65
C LYS A 81 -6.46 -2.30 -8.52
N ILE A 82 -5.86 -1.11 -8.36
CA ILE A 82 -4.40 -1.00 -8.19
C ILE A 82 -3.95 -1.63 -6.86
N ALA A 83 -4.72 -1.45 -5.77
CA ALA A 83 -4.47 -2.12 -4.50
C ALA A 83 -4.51 -3.65 -4.64
N TRP A 84 -5.46 -4.18 -5.42
CA TRP A 84 -5.58 -5.61 -5.70
C TRP A 84 -4.40 -6.13 -6.52
N ASP A 85 -3.96 -5.37 -7.52
CA ASP A 85 -2.78 -5.70 -8.32
C ASP A 85 -1.50 -5.68 -7.46
N LEU A 86 -1.37 -4.71 -6.54
CA LEU A 86 -0.30 -4.64 -5.55
C LEU A 86 -0.33 -5.84 -4.59
N TRP A 87 -1.50 -6.18 -4.04
CA TRP A 87 -1.65 -7.28 -3.10
C TRP A 87 -1.32 -8.64 -3.73
N ASN A 88 -1.65 -8.82 -5.02
CA ASN A 88 -1.31 -10.02 -5.79
C ASN A 88 0.13 -10.03 -6.34
N LEU A 89 0.86 -8.92 -6.24
CA LEU A 89 2.30 -8.99 -6.44
C LEU A 89 2.89 -9.90 -5.37
N PRO A 90 3.96 -10.63 -5.69
CA PRO A 90 4.68 -11.41 -4.70
C PRO A 90 5.52 -10.47 -3.80
N ILE A 91 4.88 -9.46 -3.17
CA ILE A 91 5.49 -8.48 -2.27
C ILE A 91 6.25 -9.22 -1.15
N THR A 92 5.70 -10.32 -0.65
CA THR A 92 6.35 -11.18 0.37
C THR A 92 7.57 -11.96 -0.14
N SER A 93 7.80 -12.00 -1.46
CA SER A 93 8.95 -12.63 -2.09
C SER A 93 9.99 -11.63 -2.60
N LEU A 94 9.74 -10.32 -2.44
CA LEU A 94 10.73 -9.27 -2.68
C LEU A 94 11.91 -9.48 -1.72
N LYS A 95 13.01 -10.09 -2.19
CA LYS A 95 14.20 -10.43 -1.40
C LYS A 95 15.49 -9.94 -2.05
#